data_AF-A0A9D6H3I3-F1
#
_entry.id   AF-A0A9D6H3I3-F1
#
_cell.length_a   1.000
_cell.length_b   1.000
_cell.length_c   1.000
_cell.angle_alpha   90.00
_cell.angle_beta   90.00
_cell.angle_gamma   90.00
#
_symmetry.space_group_name_H-M   'P 1'
#
loop_
_entity.id
_entity.type
_entity.pdbx_description
1 polymer ?
#
loop_
_entity_poly.entity_id
_entity_poly.type
_entity_poly.pdbx_seq_one_letter_code
_entity_poly.pdbx_strand_id
1 'polypeptide(L)'
;MTRRSPRATLAAITRATLASACACMLAAGAAPAHGLAQQADAAVVRAPRGAAGSIEVVHESIELRAKATRDLASPMLVRVTPLGEGRHRIDFIGSVEGAFDLLPYLEQVDGRPVASVVVAGEARTALAAEVFTQLPPGHGTDVFAAPPAGIGLREHYTTLLWLAGAAWVAVPAVVLVRRRLARLAPAPPAPAVAEPSIAERLFAAVDEARTRDLDARERGALELRLLRVLRAGDARSLADAVRSLRSDDRTASVVRAVEAWLHAPNAGEAARALAEIDRLRDGLLMRATRDGGAS
;
A
#
# COMPACT_ATOMS: atom_id res chain seq x y z
N MET A 1 -13.76 2.14 60.24
CA MET A 1 -13.15 1.02 59.47
C MET A 1 -13.31 1.30 57.98
N THR A 2 -12.21 1.10 57.24
CA THR A 2 -12.09 0.95 55.77
C THR A 2 -12.56 2.09 54.85
N ARG A 3 -11.71 3.12 54.74
CA ARG A 3 -11.63 4.03 53.57
C ARG A 3 -11.13 3.23 52.35
N ARG A 4 -11.92 3.18 51.26
CA ARG A 4 -11.49 2.68 49.94
C ARG A 4 -10.76 3.79 49.18
N SER A 5 -9.54 3.47 48.75
CA SER A 5 -8.65 4.29 47.93
C SER A 5 -9.02 4.24 46.43
N PRO A 6 -8.92 5.36 45.69
CA PRO A 6 -9.13 5.41 44.24
C PRO A 6 -7.80 5.18 43.50
N ARG A 7 -7.56 3.96 43.03
CA ARG A 7 -6.47 3.65 42.07
C ARG A 7 -6.90 2.53 41.14
N ALA A 8 -7.77 2.85 40.19
CA ALA A 8 -8.08 1.98 39.05
C ALA A 8 -8.67 2.81 37.90
N THR A 9 -7.92 3.78 37.39
CA THR A 9 -8.33 4.51 36.17
C THR A 9 -7.10 5.16 35.53
N LEU A 10 -6.22 4.34 34.92
CA LEU A 10 -5.18 4.78 33.97
C LEU A 10 -4.47 3.54 33.39
N ALA A 11 -5.23 2.69 32.70
CA ALA A 11 -4.69 1.61 31.87
C ALA A 11 -5.65 1.33 30.71
N ALA A 12 -5.99 2.38 29.97
CA ALA A 12 -6.67 2.28 28.69
C ALA A 12 -6.17 3.46 27.85
N ILE A 13 -5.38 3.15 26.82
CA ILE A 13 -5.01 3.93 25.63
C ILE A 13 -3.62 3.44 25.22
N THR A 14 -3.57 2.31 24.53
CA THR A 14 -2.57 1.98 23.49
C THR A 14 -2.83 0.54 23.04
N ARG A 15 -3.62 0.40 21.96
CA ARG A 15 -3.59 -0.68 20.95
C ARG A 15 -4.93 -0.71 20.23
N ALA A 16 -5.08 0.18 19.26
CA ALA A 16 -6.14 0.09 18.24
C ALA A 16 -5.58 0.69 16.95
N THR A 17 -5.43 -0.16 15.93
CA THR A 17 -5.53 0.07 14.47
C THR A 17 -4.46 -0.72 13.70
N LEU A 18 -4.71 -2.02 13.51
CA LEU A 18 -4.17 -2.81 12.40
C LEU A 18 -5.39 -3.52 11.78
N ALA A 19 -6.09 -2.78 10.92
CA ALA A 19 -7.16 -3.28 10.06
C ALA A 19 -6.50 -4.05 8.90
N SER A 20 -6.80 -5.34 8.74
CA SER A 20 -8.00 -5.85 8.06
C SER A 20 -8.06 -5.40 6.59
N ALA A 21 -7.32 -6.12 5.75
CA ALA A 21 -7.41 -6.06 4.29
C ALA A 21 -6.92 -7.39 3.71
N CYS A 22 -7.71 -8.46 3.83
CA CYS A 22 -7.47 -9.70 3.09
C CYS A 22 -8.74 -10.57 3.04
N ALA A 23 -9.73 -10.14 2.26
CA ALA A 23 -10.83 -11.00 1.80
C ALA A 23 -11.59 -10.26 0.70
N CYS A 24 -11.44 -10.68 -0.55
CA CYS A 24 -12.41 -10.59 -1.65
C CYS A 24 -11.71 -10.85 -3.00
N MET A 25 -11.40 -12.11 -3.28
CA MET A 25 -11.24 -12.58 -4.66
C MET A 25 -11.58 -14.06 -4.67
N LEU A 26 -12.77 -14.42 -5.19
CA LEU A 26 -13.10 -15.71 -5.82
C LEU A 26 -14.61 -15.75 -6.11
N ALA A 27 -15.02 -15.23 -7.27
CA ALA A 27 -16.28 -15.61 -7.92
C ALA A 27 -16.33 -15.06 -9.37
N ALA A 28 -16.02 -15.91 -10.34
CA ALA A 28 -16.45 -15.82 -11.74
C ALA A 28 -16.07 -17.16 -12.39
N GLY A 29 -16.92 -17.96 -13.00
CA GLY A 29 -18.24 -17.70 -13.58
C GLY A 29 -18.26 -18.53 -14.86
N ALA A 30 -19.04 -19.62 -14.85
CA ALA A 30 -19.14 -20.57 -15.96
C ALA A 30 -19.70 -19.90 -17.24
N ALA A 31 -19.08 -20.17 -18.38
CA ALA A 31 -19.54 -19.73 -19.70
C ALA A 31 -20.42 -20.82 -20.34
N PRO A 32 -21.65 -20.53 -20.79
CA PRO A 32 -22.38 -21.42 -21.66
C PRO A 32 -22.03 -21.13 -23.13
N ALA A 33 -21.62 -22.17 -23.84
CA ALA A 33 -21.57 -22.21 -25.30
C ALA A 33 -22.97 -21.98 -25.87
N HIS A 34 -23.14 -20.99 -26.75
CA HIS A 34 -24.35 -20.82 -27.57
C HIS A 34 -23.97 -20.90 -29.04
N GLY A 35 -24.58 -21.88 -29.71
CA GLY A 35 -24.28 -22.33 -31.06
C GLY A 35 -24.69 -21.35 -32.16
N LEU A 36 -23.95 -21.44 -33.25
CA LEU A 36 -24.28 -20.88 -34.55
C LEU A 36 -25.28 -21.80 -35.25
N ALA A 37 -26.55 -21.41 -35.28
CA ALA A 37 -27.50 -21.85 -36.28
C ALA A 37 -28.68 -20.88 -36.28
N GLN A 38 -28.64 -19.85 -37.13
CA GLN A 38 -29.84 -19.10 -37.48
C GLN A 38 -30.18 -19.40 -38.93
N GLN A 39 -31.04 -20.42 -39.07
CA GLN A 39 -31.66 -20.85 -40.31
C GLN A 39 -32.76 -19.85 -40.70
N ALA A 40 -32.85 -19.61 -42.00
CA ALA A 40 -33.77 -18.70 -42.65
C ALA A 40 -35.24 -19.11 -42.41
N ASP A 41 -36.05 -18.13 -42.00
CA ASP A 41 -37.49 -18.12 -42.23
C ASP A 41 -37.95 -16.68 -42.52
N ALA A 42 -39.04 -16.56 -43.25
CA ALA A 42 -39.32 -15.56 -44.28
C ALA A 42 -39.29 -14.06 -43.92
N ALA A 43 -38.91 -13.30 -44.95
CA ALA A 43 -39.26 -11.91 -45.27
C ALA A 43 -38.45 -10.72 -44.70
N VAL A 44 -37.60 -10.90 -43.68
CA VAL A 44 -36.67 -9.85 -43.22
C VAL A 44 -35.33 -10.48 -42.88
N VAL A 45 -34.27 -10.07 -43.57
CA VAL A 45 -32.93 -10.60 -43.27
C VAL A 45 -32.34 -9.78 -42.13
N ARG A 46 -32.08 -10.45 -41.00
CA ARG A 46 -31.54 -9.84 -39.79
C ARG A 46 -30.04 -10.03 -39.72
N ALA A 47 -29.29 -8.95 -39.52
CA ALA A 47 -27.84 -8.99 -39.33
C ALA A 47 -27.44 -8.17 -38.10
N PRO A 48 -26.47 -8.64 -37.29
CA PRO A 48 -25.95 -7.81 -36.21
C PRO A 48 -25.20 -6.61 -36.78
N ARG A 49 -25.26 -5.46 -36.08
CA ARG A 49 -24.53 -4.23 -36.46
C ARG A 49 -23.06 -4.53 -36.71
N GLY A 50 -22.55 -4.09 -37.87
CA GLY A 50 -21.16 -4.31 -38.29
C GLY A 50 -20.85 -5.69 -38.86
N ALA A 51 -21.78 -6.65 -38.82
CA ALA A 51 -21.65 -7.93 -39.52
C ALA A 51 -22.31 -7.88 -40.90
N ALA A 52 -21.83 -8.75 -41.80
CA ALA A 52 -22.41 -8.90 -43.12
C ALA A 52 -23.66 -9.80 -43.07
N GLY A 53 -24.77 -9.30 -43.61
CA GLY A 53 -25.91 -10.11 -44.03
C GLY A 53 -25.87 -10.37 -45.54
N SER A 54 -26.50 -11.44 -46.01
CA SER A 54 -26.59 -11.76 -47.43
C SER A 54 -28.00 -12.16 -47.83
N ILE A 55 -28.48 -11.65 -48.97
CA ILE A 55 -29.77 -11.99 -49.56
C ILE A 55 -29.55 -12.39 -51.01
N GLU A 56 -30.07 -13.54 -51.41
CA GLU A 56 -30.09 -13.94 -52.82
C GLU A 56 -31.37 -13.47 -53.47
N VAL A 57 -31.22 -12.87 -54.65
CA VAL A 57 -32.31 -12.27 -55.39
C VAL A 57 -32.23 -12.61 -56.87
N VAL A 58 -33.38 -12.66 -57.54
CA VAL A 58 -33.49 -12.87 -58.97
C VAL A 58 -34.06 -11.61 -59.61
N HIS A 59 -33.45 -11.16 -60.69
CA HIS A 59 -33.93 -10.01 -61.46
C HIS A 59 -33.98 -10.36 -62.93
N GLU A 60 -35.12 -10.11 -63.57
CA GLU A 60 -35.38 -10.51 -64.96
C GLU A 60 -34.63 -9.63 -65.99
N SER A 61 -34.22 -8.43 -65.58
CA SER A 61 -33.51 -7.49 -66.45
C SER A 61 -32.00 -7.43 -66.14
N ILE A 62 -31.27 -6.71 -66.99
CA ILE A 62 -29.82 -6.48 -67.00
C ILE A 62 -29.17 -6.49 -65.61
N GLU A 63 -27.92 -6.97 -65.54
CA GLU A 63 -27.15 -7.15 -64.31
C GLU A 63 -27.34 -6.01 -63.29
N LEU A 64 -27.57 -6.41 -62.04
CA LEU A 64 -27.69 -5.49 -60.91
C LEU A 64 -26.31 -5.04 -60.42
N ARG A 65 -26.21 -3.76 -60.07
CA ARG A 65 -25.03 -3.13 -59.47
C ARG A 65 -25.42 -2.42 -58.18
N ALA A 66 -24.51 -2.41 -57.20
CA ALA A 66 -24.64 -1.56 -56.04
C ALA A 66 -24.46 -0.09 -56.45
N LYS A 67 -25.41 0.77 -56.06
CA LYS A 67 -25.33 2.20 -56.27
C LYS A 67 -24.09 2.76 -55.57
N ALA A 68 -23.25 3.47 -56.33
CA ALA A 68 -22.05 4.10 -55.80
C ALA A 68 -22.40 5.24 -54.84
N THR A 69 -22.71 4.90 -53.58
CA THR A 69 -22.97 5.87 -52.52
C THR A 69 -21.63 6.43 -52.07
N ARG A 70 -21.33 7.67 -52.49
CA ARG A 70 -20.07 8.37 -52.17
C ARG A 70 -20.07 9.02 -50.78
N ASP A 71 -21.16 8.88 -50.03
CA ASP A 71 -21.29 9.47 -48.71
C ASP A 71 -20.77 8.51 -47.64
N LEU A 72 -19.71 8.93 -46.93
CA LEU A 72 -19.17 8.20 -45.78
C LEU A 72 -20.18 8.10 -44.62
N ALA A 73 -21.22 8.94 -44.62
CA ALA A 73 -22.30 8.88 -43.63
C ALA A 73 -23.41 7.87 -43.98
N SER A 74 -23.28 7.08 -45.06
CA SER A 74 -24.29 6.08 -45.41
C SER A 74 -24.47 5.05 -44.27
N PRO A 75 -25.71 4.85 -43.78
CA PRO A 75 -25.98 3.89 -42.70
C PRO A 75 -25.82 2.42 -43.14
N MET A 76 -25.69 2.18 -44.45
CA MET A 76 -25.62 0.86 -45.05
C MET A 76 -24.55 0.83 -46.14
N LEU A 77 -23.75 -0.24 -46.16
CA LEU A 77 -22.87 -0.61 -47.25
C LEU A 77 -23.44 -1.82 -47.96
N VAL A 78 -23.62 -1.73 -49.27
CA VAL A 78 -24.22 -2.79 -50.10
C VAL A 78 -23.24 -3.21 -51.18
N ARG A 79 -23.08 -4.52 -51.38
CA ARG A 79 -22.29 -5.12 -52.45
C ARG A 79 -23.15 -6.13 -53.19
N VAL A 80 -23.12 -6.08 -54.51
CA VAL A 80 -23.82 -7.04 -55.37
C VAL A 80 -22.79 -7.95 -56.01
N THR A 81 -22.96 -9.26 -55.87
CA THR A 81 -22.16 -10.29 -56.53
C THR A 81 -23.06 -11.06 -57.50
N PRO A 82 -22.75 -11.09 -58.81
CA PRO A 82 -23.51 -11.89 -59.76
C PRO A 82 -23.27 -13.38 -59.52
N LEU A 83 -24.34 -14.17 -59.49
CA LEU A 83 -24.29 -15.64 -59.37
C LEU A 83 -24.57 -16.35 -60.71
N GLY A 84 -24.98 -15.60 -61.75
CA GLY A 84 -25.36 -16.12 -63.06
C GLY A 84 -26.87 -16.31 -63.22
N GLU A 85 -27.35 -16.41 -64.46
CA GLU A 85 -28.78 -16.65 -64.79
C GLU A 85 -29.75 -15.59 -64.20
N GLY A 86 -29.33 -14.33 -64.13
CA GLY A 86 -30.13 -13.25 -63.53
C GLY A 86 -30.22 -13.31 -61.99
N ARG A 87 -29.44 -14.20 -61.36
CA ARG A 87 -29.33 -14.30 -59.90
C ARG A 87 -28.19 -13.42 -59.40
N HIS A 88 -28.47 -12.72 -58.32
CA HIS A 88 -27.53 -11.82 -57.66
C HIS A 88 -27.55 -12.09 -56.16
N ARG A 89 -26.38 -12.09 -55.54
CA ARG A 89 -26.23 -12.08 -54.09
C ARG A 89 -25.93 -10.66 -53.63
N ILE A 90 -26.79 -10.13 -52.78
CA ILE A 90 -26.64 -8.82 -52.16
C ILE A 90 -26.07 -9.04 -50.76
N ASP A 91 -24.82 -8.64 -50.56
CA ASP A 91 -24.23 -8.55 -49.22
C ASP A 91 -24.45 -7.13 -48.68
N PHE A 92 -24.85 -7.00 -47.42
CA PHE A 92 -25.06 -5.71 -46.77
C PHE A 92 -24.40 -5.67 -45.39
N ILE A 93 -23.87 -4.52 -44.99
CA ILE A 93 -23.32 -4.25 -43.66
C ILE A 93 -23.93 -2.94 -43.15
N GLY A 94 -24.67 -3.02 -42.05
CA GLY A 94 -25.27 -1.87 -41.39
C GLY A 94 -24.36 -1.27 -40.33
N SER A 95 -24.18 0.05 -40.35
CA SER A 95 -23.44 0.81 -39.34
C SER A 95 -24.34 1.33 -38.21
N VAL A 96 -25.64 1.49 -38.47
CA VAL A 96 -26.66 1.97 -37.51
C VAL A 96 -27.70 0.89 -37.29
N GLU A 97 -28.26 0.81 -36.08
CA GLU A 97 -29.37 -0.08 -35.77
C GLU A 97 -30.68 0.44 -36.39
N GLY A 98 -31.51 -0.47 -36.90
CA GLY A 98 -32.79 -0.11 -37.51
C GLY A 98 -33.22 -1.03 -38.64
N ALA A 99 -34.42 -0.77 -39.17
CA ALA A 99 -34.93 -1.41 -40.37
C ALA A 99 -34.62 -0.53 -41.59
N PHE A 100 -33.99 -1.13 -42.60
CA PHE A 100 -33.55 -0.45 -43.81
C PHE A 100 -34.13 -1.15 -45.04
N ASP A 101 -34.48 -0.37 -46.06
CA ASP A 101 -34.80 -0.88 -47.38
C ASP A 101 -33.53 -0.87 -48.25
N LEU A 102 -33.18 -2.03 -48.82
CA LEU A 102 -32.01 -2.20 -49.67
C LEU A 102 -32.28 -1.79 -51.13
N LEU A 103 -33.53 -1.71 -51.59
CA LEU A 103 -33.87 -1.40 -52.99
C LEU A 103 -33.29 -0.06 -53.49
N PRO A 104 -33.33 1.05 -52.71
CA PRO A 104 -32.77 2.34 -53.12
C PRO A 104 -31.24 2.33 -53.32
N TYR A 105 -30.56 1.30 -52.81
CA TYR A 105 -29.12 1.11 -52.92
C TYR A 105 -28.72 0.24 -54.11
N LEU A 106 -29.68 -0.20 -54.91
CA LEU A 106 -29.46 -0.99 -56.11
C LEU A 106 -29.75 -0.15 -57.36
N GLU A 107 -28.87 -0.27 -58.35
CA GLU A 107 -29.04 0.32 -59.68
C GLU A 107 -28.78 -0.75 -60.74
N GLN A 108 -29.44 -0.64 -61.89
CA GLN A 108 -29.08 -1.45 -63.05
C GLN A 108 -27.72 -0.98 -63.59
N VAL A 109 -27.01 -1.84 -64.33
CA VAL A 109 -25.76 -1.42 -65.03
C VAL A 109 -25.98 -0.19 -65.93
N ASP A 110 -27.19 0.00 -66.44
CA ASP A 110 -27.60 1.16 -67.25
C ASP A 110 -27.87 2.43 -66.44
N GLY A 111 -27.70 2.40 -65.11
CA GLY A 111 -27.92 3.51 -64.20
C GLY A 111 -29.40 3.79 -63.86
N ARG A 112 -30.32 2.93 -64.29
CA ARG A 112 -31.75 3.03 -63.94
C ARG A 112 -32.00 2.48 -62.53
N PRO A 113 -32.91 3.08 -61.76
CA PRO A 113 -33.29 2.56 -60.45
C PRO A 113 -34.06 1.25 -60.59
N VAL A 114 -33.85 0.35 -59.63
CA VAL A 114 -34.53 -0.95 -59.59
C VAL A 114 -35.86 -0.78 -58.86
N ALA A 115 -36.98 -1.05 -59.54
CA ALA A 115 -38.32 -0.88 -58.97
C ALA A 115 -38.84 -2.14 -58.24
N SER A 116 -38.40 -3.32 -58.64
CA SER A 116 -38.81 -4.59 -58.03
C SER A 116 -37.78 -5.68 -58.27
N VAL A 117 -37.68 -6.60 -57.31
CA VAL A 117 -36.78 -7.75 -57.36
C VAL A 117 -37.52 -9.00 -56.87
N VAL A 118 -37.23 -10.16 -57.46
CA VAL A 118 -37.84 -11.43 -57.06
C VAL A 118 -37.00 -12.08 -55.97
N VAL A 119 -37.61 -12.34 -54.81
CA VAL A 119 -36.96 -13.03 -53.67
C VAL A 119 -37.80 -14.24 -53.31
N ALA A 120 -37.19 -15.43 -53.28
CA ALA A 120 -37.89 -16.69 -53.01
C ALA A 120 -39.15 -16.92 -53.88
N GLY A 121 -39.13 -16.43 -55.13
CA GLY A 121 -40.25 -16.59 -56.08
C GLY A 121 -41.33 -15.49 -56.02
N GLU A 122 -41.23 -14.53 -55.12
CA GLU A 122 -42.18 -13.40 -55.00
C GLU A 122 -41.54 -12.08 -55.46
N ALA A 123 -42.24 -11.31 -56.30
CA ALA A 123 -41.81 -9.97 -56.67
C ALA A 123 -42.02 -8.98 -55.51
N ARG A 124 -40.94 -8.32 -55.09
CA ARG A 124 -40.95 -7.36 -53.98
C ARG A 124 -40.51 -5.97 -54.44
N THR A 125 -41.23 -4.95 -53.98
CA THR A 125 -40.94 -3.52 -54.20
C THR A 125 -40.24 -2.87 -53.00
N ALA A 126 -39.91 -3.65 -51.97
CA ALA A 126 -39.09 -3.26 -50.84
C ALA A 126 -38.29 -4.48 -50.35
N LEU A 127 -37.00 -4.28 -50.09
CA LEU A 127 -36.08 -5.32 -49.62
C LEU A 127 -35.63 -4.98 -48.19
N ALA A 128 -36.45 -5.41 -47.22
CA ALA A 128 -36.24 -5.09 -45.81
C ALA A 128 -35.06 -5.89 -45.20
N ALA A 129 -34.09 -5.16 -44.67
CA ALA A 129 -32.99 -5.65 -43.85
C ALA A 129 -33.08 -5.04 -42.45
N GLU A 130 -32.98 -5.86 -41.41
CA GLU A 130 -32.99 -5.40 -40.02
C GLU A 130 -31.59 -5.52 -39.42
N VAL A 131 -31.06 -4.39 -38.96
CA VAL A 131 -29.76 -4.32 -38.29
C VAL A 131 -30.00 -4.19 -36.79
N PHE A 132 -29.63 -5.22 -36.03
CA PHE A 132 -29.83 -5.24 -34.58
C PHE A 132 -28.51 -5.09 -33.82
N THR A 133 -28.56 -4.48 -32.64
CA THR A 133 -27.41 -4.44 -31.72
C THR A 133 -27.44 -5.64 -30.78
N GLN A 134 -26.29 -6.27 -30.59
CA GLN A 134 -26.08 -7.26 -29.52
C GLN A 134 -25.52 -6.62 -28.24
N LEU A 135 -25.23 -5.32 -28.27
CA LEU A 135 -24.69 -4.63 -27.11
C LEU A 135 -25.80 -4.37 -26.09
N PRO A 136 -25.51 -4.48 -24.77
CA PRO A 136 -26.45 -4.11 -23.74
C PRO A 136 -26.95 -2.66 -23.92
N PRO A 137 -28.20 -2.37 -23.54
CA PRO A 137 -28.76 -1.02 -23.65
C PRO A 137 -27.86 0.00 -22.95
N GLY A 138 -27.53 1.10 -23.63
CA GLY A 138 -26.66 2.16 -23.12
C GLY A 138 -25.16 1.99 -23.39
N HIS A 139 -24.73 0.93 -24.08
CA HIS A 139 -23.39 0.88 -24.65
C HIS A 139 -23.37 1.56 -26.03
N GLY A 140 -22.32 2.35 -26.31
CA GLY A 140 -22.20 3.11 -27.55
C GLY A 140 -21.86 2.24 -28.79
N THR A 141 -21.05 2.80 -29.69
CA THR A 141 -20.55 2.08 -30.88
C THR A 141 -19.40 1.12 -30.57
N ASP A 142 -18.83 1.20 -29.37
CA ASP A 142 -17.64 0.44 -28.97
C ASP A 142 -18.02 -0.69 -28.01
N VAL A 143 -17.65 -1.92 -28.38
CA VAL A 143 -17.84 -3.14 -27.57
C VAL A 143 -16.99 -3.09 -26.30
N PHE A 144 -15.88 -2.34 -26.31
CA PHE A 144 -14.97 -2.17 -25.18
C PHE A 144 -15.22 -0.89 -24.40
N ALA A 145 -16.14 -0.03 -24.86
CA ALA A 145 -16.56 1.11 -24.05
C ALA A 145 -17.37 0.56 -22.87
N ALA A 146 -16.70 0.46 -21.74
CA ALA A 146 -17.36 0.18 -20.48
C ALA A 146 -18.53 1.16 -20.33
N PRO A 147 -19.70 0.69 -19.85
CA PRO A 147 -20.81 1.58 -19.58
C PRO A 147 -20.31 2.68 -18.64
N PRO A 148 -20.85 3.92 -18.70
CA PRO A 148 -20.48 4.97 -17.78
C PRO A 148 -20.87 4.52 -16.36
N ALA A 149 -19.93 3.84 -15.70
CA ALA A 149 -20.09 3.39 -14.34
C ALA A 149 -20.21 4.64 -13.48
N GLY A 150 -21.29 4.73 -12.71
CA GLY A 150 -21.50 5.81 -11.76
C GLY A 150 -20.23 6.06 -10.94
N ILE A 151 -19.85 7.32 -10.86
CA ILE A 151 -18.58 7.80 -10.29
C ILE A 151 -17.38 7.28 -11.11
N GLY A 152 -17.03 8.01 -12.15
CA GLY A 152 -15.85 7.74 -12.96
C GLY A 152 -14.60 7.81 -12.09
N LEU A 153 -14.06 6.65 -11.70
CA LEU A 153 -12.76 6.53 -11.02
C LEU A 153 -11.66 7.31 -11.75
N ARG A 154 -11.76 7.44 -13.07
CA ARG A 154 -10.84 8.19 -13.92
C ARG A 154 -10.92 9.70 -13.71
N GLU A 155 -12.12 10.25 -13.49
CA GLU A 155 -12.34 11.68 -13.25
C GLU A 155 -11.86 12.09 -11.85
N HIS A 156 -12.05 11.22 -10.87
CA HIS A 156 -11.66 11.48 -9.48
C HIS A 156 -10.28 10.92 -9.10
N TYR A 157 -9.58 10.27 -10.03
CA TYR A 157 -8.27 9.65 -9.77
C TYR A 157 -7.27 10.66 -9.21
N THR A 158 -7.15 11.82 -9.86
CA THR A 158 -6.23 12.89 -9.43
C THR A 158 -6.61 13.43 -8.05
N THR A 159 -7.91 13.57 -7.78
CA THR A 159 -8.43 14.04 -6.48
C THR A 159 -8.13 13.03 -5.37
N LEU A 160 -8.36 11.74 -5.63
CA LEU A 160 -8.01 10.65 -4.71
C LEU A 160 -6.51 10.59 -4.42
N LEU A 161 -5.68 10.81 -5.44
CA LEU A 161 -4.22 10.79 -5.30
C LEU A 161 -3.72 11.97 -4.46
N TRP A 162 -4.30 13.16 -4.67
CA TRP A 162 -4.03 14.33 -3.82
C TRP A 162 -4.46 14.11 -2.37
N LEU A 163 -5.64 13.53 -2.13
CA LEU A 163 -6.11 13.18 -0.79
C LEU A 163 -5.19 12.18 -0.11
N ALA A 164 -4.78 11.13 -0.81
CA ALA A 164 -3.85 10.12 -0.30
C ALA A 164 -2.48 10.74 0.02
N GLY A 165 -1.95 11.58 -0.87
CA GLY A 165 -0.70 12.31 -0.65
C GLY A 165 -0.78 13.27 0.53
N ALA A 166 -1.88 14.03 0.65
CA ALA A 166 -2.11 14.94 1.77
C ALA A 166 -2.20 14.19 3.10
N ALA A 167 -2.93 13.07 3.15
CA ALA A 167 -3.00 12.22 4.34
C ALA A 167 -1.63 11.66 4.72
N TRP A 168 -0.83 11.25 3.74
CA TRP A 168 0.52 10.73 3.95
C TRP A 168 1.47 11.76 4.57
N VAL A 169 1.39 13.03 4.14
CA VAL A 169 2.20 14.13 4.70
C VAL A 169 1.63 14.66 6.03
N ALA A 170 0.31 14.60 6.21
CA ALA A 170 -0.35 15.10 7.43
C ALA A 170 0.10 14.33 8.68
N VAL A 171 0.30 13.00 8.59
CA VAL A 171 0.74 12.17 9.72
C VAL A 171 2.09 12.62 10.30
N PRO A 172 3.20 12.69 9.53
CA PRO A 172 4.47 13.16 10.06
C PRO A 172 4.43 14.63 10.48
N ALA A 173 3.65 15.48 9.78
CA ALA A 173 3.46 16.88 10.17
C ALA A 173 2.81 17.01 11.55
N VAL A 174 1.72 16.28 11.81
CA VAL A 174 1.03 16.27 13.11
C VAL A 174 1.97 15.74 14.21
N VAL A 175 2.74 14.68 13.94
CA VAL A 175 3.72 14.16 14.89
C VAL A 175 4.80 15.21 15.22
N LEU A 176 5.34 15.89 14.21
CA LEU A 176 6.32 16.95 14.39
C LEU A 176 5.77 18.11 15.22
N VAL A 177 4.57 18.60 14.88
CA VAL A 177 3.88 19.68 15.61
C VAL A 177 3.64 19.27 17.06
N ARG A 178 3.11 18.07 17.31
CA ARG A 178 2.90 17.55 18.68
C ARG A 178 4.21 17.46 19.45
N ARG A 179 5.30 16.99 18.83
CA ARG A 179 6.62 16.92 19.48
C ARG A 179 7.20 18.30 19.77
N ARG A 180 6.97 19.29 18.90
CA ARG A 180 7.41 20.67 19.14
C ARG A 180 6.62 21.29 20.29
N LEU A 181 5.30 21.18 20.28
CA LEU A 181 4.44 21.71 21.34
C LEU A 181 4.71 21.03 22.70
N ALA A 182 4.94 19.71 22.72
CA ALA A 182 5.30 18.99 23.94
C ALA A 182 6.67 19.41 24.51
N ARG A 183 7.60 19.88 23.66
CA ARG A 183 8.90 20.44 24.11
C ARG A 183 8.79 21.87 24.64
N LEU A 184 7.73 22.59 24.29
CA LEU A 184 7.50 23.96 24.78
C LEU A 184 6.83 23.98 26.16
N ALA A 185 6.22 22.87 26.59
CA ALA A 185 5.70 22.76 27.96
C ALA A 185 6.89 22.63 28.94
N PRO A 186 7.17 23.64 29.78
CA PRO A 186 8.18 23.50 30.81
C PRO A 186 7.64 22.51 31.83
N ALA A 187 8.35 21.39 32.01
CA ALA A 187 8.07 20.50 33.13
C ALA A 187 8.26 21.28 34.44
N PRO A 188 7.37 21.14 35.44
CA PRO A 188 7.64 21.64 36.79
C PRO A 188 8.99 21.06 37.24
N PRO A 189 9.88 21.87 37.85
CA PRO A 189 11.18 21.37 38.29
C PRO A 189 10.94 20.22 39.28
N ALA A 190 11.36 19.00 38.88
CA ALA A 190 11.38 17.88 39.79
C ALA A 190 12.34 18.20 40.95
N PRO A 191 12.06 17.74 42.18
CA PRO A 191 13.01 17.88 43.28
C PRO A 191 14.34 17.24 42.85
N ALA A 192 15.43 17.99 42.97
CA ALA A 192 16.75 17.54 42.59
C ALA A 192 17.10 16.27 43.39
N VAL A 193 16.99 15.11 42.75
CA VAL A 193 17.64 13.90 43.24
C VAL A 193 19.13 14.15 43.05
N ALA A 194 19.88 14.17 44.15
CA ALA A 194 21.34 14.33 44.10
C ALA A 194 21.92 13.34 43.09
N GLU A 195 22.69 13.84 42.11
CA GLU A 195 23.32 12.97 41.14
C GLU A 195 24.25 12.00 41.89
N PRO A 196 24.12 10.67 41.67
CA PRO A 196 24.90 9.70 42.42
C PRO A 196 26.38 9.96 42.22
N SER A 197 27.11 9.99 43.33
CA SER A 197 28.53 10.29 43.33
C SER A 197 29.30 9.29 42.45
N ILE A 198 30.49 9.68 41.97
CA ILE A 198 31.35 8.77 41.20
C ILE A 198 31.64 7.50 42.00
N ALA A 199 31.80 7.61 43.33
CA ALA A 199 31.98 6.48 44.23
C ALA A 199 30.77 5.53 44.22
N GLU A 200 29.54 6.04 44.32
CA GLU A 200 28.32 5.23 44.26
C GLU A 200 28.18 4.47 42.92
N ARG A 201 28.52 5.13 41.81
CA ARG A 201 28.51 4.50 40.49
C ARG A 201 29.56 3.40 40.35
N LEU A 202 30.73 3.56 40.97
CA LEU A 202 31.77 2.54 41.02
C LEU A 202 31.34 1.33 41.88
N PHE A 203 30.76 1.57 43.06
CA PHE A 203 30.27 0.50 43.92
C PHE A 203 29.16 -0.31 43.26
N ALA A 204 28.21 0.33 42.59
CA ALA A 204 27.15 -0.36 41.85
C ALA A 204 27.70 -1.29 40.76
N ALA A 205 28.76 -0.88 40.04
CA ALA A 205 29.40 -1.72 39.03
C ALA A 205 30.15 -2.91 39.63
N VAL A 206 30.76 -2.74 40.81
CA VAL A 206 31.44 -3.82 41.55
C VAL A 206 30.44 -4.80 42.15
N ASP A 207 29.32 -4.32 42.71
CA ASP A 207 28.27 -5.16 43.28
C ASP A 207 27.58 -6.04 42.22
N GLU A 208 27.36 -5.51 41.01
CA GLU A 208 26.87 -6.28 39.85
C GLU A 208 27.85 -7.41 39.46
N ALA A 209 29.15 -7.19 39.68
CA ALA A 209 30.21 -8.11 39.33
C ALA A 209 30.52 -9.15 40.44
N ARG A 210 30.03 -8.92 41.66
CA ARG A 210 30.24 -9.76 42.84
C ARG A 210 29.41 -11.05 42.83
N THR A 211 28.33 -11.09 42.07
CA THR A 211 27.36 -12.20 42.12
C THR A 211 27.84 -13.49 41.44
N ARG A 212 29.00 -13.48 40.78
CA ARG A 212 29.56 -14.63 40.06
C ARG A 212 31.08 -14.51 39.89
N ASP A 213 31.76 -15.64 39.74
CA ASP A 213 33.17 -15.62 39.32
C ASP A 213 33.29 -15.05 37.90
N LEU A 214 34.19 -14.08 37.73
CA LEU A 214 34.42 -13.40 36.46
C LEU A 214 35.60 -14.04 35.73
N ASP A 215 35.37 -14.46 34.49
CA ASP A 215 36.43 -14.85 33.56
C ASP A 215 37.30 -13.64 33.17
N ALA A 216 38.52 -13.88 32.69
CA ALA A 216 39.49 -12.83 32.33
C ALA A 216 38.91 -11.79 31.35
N ARG A 217 38.09 -12.24 30.39
CA ARG A 217 37.40 -11.35 29.43
C ARG A 217 36.39 -10.43 30.13
N GLU A 218 35.72 -10.93 31.15
CA GLU A 218 34.68 -10.20 31.88
C GLU A 218 35.29 -9.20 32.87
N ARG A 219 36.44 -9.55 33.45
CA ARG A 219 37.26 -8.61 34.22
C ARG A 219 37.71 -7.42 33.36
N GLY A 220 38.15 -7.67 32.12
CA GLY A 220 38.50 -6.61 31.17
C GLY A 220 37.29 -5.74 30.76
N ALA A 221 36.09 -6.33 30.63
CA ALA A 221 34.88 -5.58 30.36
C ALA A 221 34.46 -4.69 31.55
N LEU A 222 34.63 -5.19 32.78
CA LEU A 222 34.41 -4.43 34.01
C LEU A 222 35.40 -3.26 34.12
N GLU A 223 36.68 -3.50 33.85
CA GLU A 223 37.71 -2.46 33.80
C GLU A 223 37.30 -1.34 32.82
N LEU A 224 36.91 -1.69 31.59
CA LEU A 224 36.43 -0.71 30.61
C LEU A 224 35.18 0.07 31.08
N ARG A 225 34.27 -0.58 31.81
CA ARG A 225 33.08 0.07 32.37
C ARG A 225 33.46 1.05 33.48
N LEU A 226 34.39 0.68 34.36
CA LEU A 226 34.94 1.57 35.37
C LEU A 226 35.61 2.78 34.70
N LEU A 227 36.45 2.56 33.69
CA LEU A 227 37.11 3.64 32.93
C LEU A 227 36.11 4.61 32.27
N ARG A 228 34.95 4.13 31.80
CA ARG A 228 33.87 4.99 31.26
C ARG A 228 33.22 5.84 32.35
N VAL A 229 32.94 5.25 33.51
CA VAL A 229 32.37 5.99 34.66
C VAL A 229 33.34 7.09 35.10
N LEU A 230 34.65 6.82 35.11
CA LEU A 230 35.67 7.81 35.45
C LEU A 230 35.80 8.93 34.41
N ARG A 231 35.69 8.60 33.11
CA ARG A 231 35.74 9.60 32.03
C ARG A 231 34.53 10.54 32.02
N ALA A 232 33.38 10.08 32.48
CA ALA A 232 32.18 10.91 32.62
C ALA A 232 32.32 12.00 33.70
N GLY A 233 33.32 11.90 34.58
CA GLY A 233 33.63 12.86 35.65
C GLY A 233 34.55 14.03 35.26
N ASP A 234 34.59 14.40 33.97
CA ASP A 234 35.27 15.61 33.45
C ASP A 234 36.81 15.57 33.33
N ALA A 235 37.39 14.38 33.16
CA ALA A 235 38.82 14.24 32.92
C ALA A 235 39.18 14.37 31.43
N ARG A 236 40.10 15.30 31.11
CA ARG A 236 40.58 15.57 29.74
C ARG A 236 41.31 14.39 29.10
N SER A 237 41.92 13.52 29.91
CA SER A 237 42.53 12.26 29.48
C SER A 237 42.33 11.17 30.53
N LEU A 238 42.36 9.90 30.11
CA LEU A 238 42.17 8.76 31.00
C LEU A 238 43.30 8.63 32.03
N ALA A 239 44.54 8.87 31.60
CA ALA A 239 45.70 8.84 32.48
C ALA A 239 45.61 9.92 33.57
N ASP A 240 45.09 11.10 33.23
CA ASP A 240 44.90 12.19 34.19
C ASP A 240 43.72 11.89 35.13
N ALA A 241 42.66 11.24 34.65
CA ALA A 241 41.54 10.78 35.49
C ALA A 241 42.02 9.82 36.58
N VAL A 242 42.77 8.79 36.18
CA VAL A 242 43.31 7.78 37.10
C VAL A 242 44.33 8.41 38.04
N ARG A 243 45.19 9.32 37.56
CA ARG A 243 46.14 10.05 38.42
C ARG A 243 45.43 10.94 39.44
N SER A 244 44.38 11.65 39.03
CA SER A 244 43.56 12.48 39.92
C SER A 244 42.91 11.64 41.02
N LEU A 245 42.30 10.50 40.67
CA LEU A 245 41.65 9.63 41.65
C LEU A 245 42.63 8.92 42.59
N ARG A 246 43.85 8.62 42.11
CA ARG A 246 44.92 8.06 42.94
C ARG A 246 45.60 9.10 43.84
N SER A 247 45.43 10.40 43.55
CA SER A 247 45.98 11.51 44.33
C SER A 247 44.96 12.15 45.28
N ASP A 248 43.66 11.93 45.06
CA ASP A 248 42.62 12.29 46.02
C ASP A 248 42.61 11.28 47.18
N ASP A 249 42.91 11.77 48.39
CA ASP A 249 42.93 11.00 49.64
C ASP A 249 41.62 10.24 49.90
N ARG A 250 40.49 10.75 49.38
CA ARG A 250 39.17 10.12 49.57
C ARG A 250 38.94 8.92 48.65
N THR A 251 39.49 8.93 47.44
CA THR A 251 39.25 7.86 46.44
C THR A 251 40.43 6.94 46.23
N ALA A 252 41.64 7.35 46.64
CA ALA A 252 42.87 6.60 46.39
C ALA A 252 42.87 5.20 47.00
N SER A 253 42.33 5.04 48.21
CA SER A 253 42.22 3.74 48.89
C SER A 253 41.24 2.80 48.17
N VAL A 254 40.09 3.31 47.73
CA VAL A 254 39.07 2.54 47.01
C VAL A 254 39.61 2.07 45.66
N VAL A 255 40.27 2.96 44.91
CA VAL A 255 40.86 2.61 43.61
C VAL A 255 41.92 1.53 43.76
N ARG A 256 42.82 1.64 44.75
CA ARG A 256 43.84 0.60 45.00
C ARG A 256 43.22 -0.75 45.40
N ALA A 257 42.16 -0.73 46.21
CA ALA A 257 41.47 -1.96 46.61
C ALA A 257 40.76 -2.65 45.43
N VAL A 258 40.15 -1.87 44.53
CA VAL A 258 39.55 -2.38 43.29
C VAL A 258 40.62 -2.92 42.33
N GLU A 259 41.75 -2.23 42.16
CA GLU A 259 42.87 -2.72 41.34
C GLU A 259 43.47 -4.01 41.91
N ALA A 260 43.66 -4.09 43.23
CA ALA A 260 44.14 -5.29 43.91
C ALA A 260 43.18 -6.48 43.74
N TRP A 261 41.86 -6.23 43.73
CA TRP A 261 40.86 -7.24 43.48
C TRP A 261 40.85 -7.72 42.02
N LEU A 262 40.90 -6.79 41.06
CA LEU A 262 40.92 -7.11 39.62
C LEU A 262 42.17 -7.90 39.21
N HIS A 263 43.31 -7.56 39.78
CA HIS A 263 44.61 -8.16 39.47
C HIS A 263 45.04 -9.27 40.45
N ALA A 264 44.14 -9.76 41.31
CA ALA A 264 44.45 -10.85 42.22
C ALA A 264 44.80 -12.14 41.46
N PRO A 265 45.99 -12.76 41.69
CA PRO A 265 46.43 -13.98 41.02
C PRO A 265 45.64 -15.22 41.47
N ASN A 266 45.01 -15.17 42.65
CA ASN A 266 44.23 -16.27 43.20
C ASN A 266 42.97 -15.75 43.92
N ALA A 267 42.01 -16.65 44.13
CA ALA A 267 40.73 -16.32 44.76
C ALA A 267 40.86 -15.85 46.23
N GLY A 268 41.91 -16.28 46.94
CA GLY A 268 42.16 -15.86 48.33
C GLY A 268 42.57 -14.40 48.45
N GLU A 269 43.42 -13.92 47.54
CA GLU A 269 43.82 -12.51 47.45
C GLU A 269 42.66 -11.64 46.95
N ALA A 270 41.85 -12.14 46.02
CA ALA A 270 40.62 -11.47 45.59
C ALA A 270 39.64 -11.29 46.76
N ALA A 271 39.44 -12.33 47.58
CA ALA A 271 38.56 -12.26 48.74
C ALA A 271 39.04 -11.25 49.79
N ARG A 272 40.36 -11.15 50.02
CA ARG A 272 40.94 -10.15 50.94
C ARG A 272 40.75 -8.72 50.42
N ALA A 273 40.99 -8.50 49.12
CA ALA A 273 40.79 -7.20 48.50
C ALA A 273 39.30 -6.78 48.52
N LEU A 274 38.39 -7.72 48.29
CA LEU A 274 36.95 -7.48 48.37
C LEU A 274 36.49 -7.11 49.79
N ALA A 275 37.04 -7.78 50.82
CA ALA A 275 36.77 -7.42 52.21
C ALA A 275 37.27 -6.01 52.55
N GLU A 276 38.36 -5.55 51.93
CA GLU A 276 38.85 -4.17 52.09
C GLU A 276 37.94 -3.16 51.39
N ILE A 277 37.43 -3.48 50.20
CA ILE A 277 36.41 -2.66 49.50
C ILE A 277 35.17 -2.49 50.38
N ASP A 278 34.70 -3.57 51.01
CA ASP A 278 33.52 -3.54 51.91
C ASP A 278 33.76 -2.61 53.11
N ARG A 279 34.94 -2.69 53.77
CA ARG A 279 35.28 -1.79 54.88
C ARG A 279 35.30 -0.33 54.47
N LEU A 280 35.86 -0.03 53.29
CA LEU A 280 35.93 1.32 52.76
C LEU A 280 34.54 1.87 52.44
N ARG A 281 33.65 1.03 51.89
CA ARG A 281 32.24 1.39 51.63
C ARG A 281 31.51 1.76 52.93
N ASP A 282 31.63 0.91 53.95
CA ASP A 282 30.96 1.15 55.23
C ASP A 282 31.49 2.42 55.91
N GLY A 283 32.80 2.67 55.79
CA GLY A 283 33.43 3.90 56.29
C GLY A 283 32.99 5.17 55.56
N LEU A 284 32.64 5.09 54.27
CA LEU A 284 32.10 6.21 53.49
C LEU A 284 30.62 6.46 53.83
N LEU A 285 29.81 5.41 53.96
CA LEU A 285 28.41 5.50 54.35
C LEU A 285 28.25 6.11 55.75
N MET A 286 29.10 5.73 56.70
CA MET A 286 29.09 6.28 58.07
C MET A 286 29.53 7.75 58.16
N ARG A 287 30.29 8.26 57.17
CA ARG A 287 30.63 9.69 57.09
C ARG A 287 29.52 10.49 56.41
N ALA A 288 28.94 9.97 55.34
CA ALA A 288 27.82 10.60 54.65
C ALA A 288 26.60 10.81 55.57
N THR A 289 26.32 9.86 56.45
CA THR A 289 25.25 10.00 57.47
C THR A 289 25.59 10.99 58.58
N ARG A 290 26.87 11.18 58.89
CA ARG A 290 27.34 12.17 59.88
C ARG A 290 27.32 13.60 59.32
N ASP A 291 27.68 13.77 58.05
CA ASP A 291 27.72 15.09 57.39
C ASP A 291 26.33 15.56 56.94
N GLY A 292 25.41 14.63 56.64
CA GLY A 292 24.01 14.93 56.27
C GLY A 292 23.08 15.31 57.43
N GLY A 293 23.56 15.26 58.69
CA GLY A 293 22.79 15.60 59.90
C GLY A 293 22.99 17.05 60.40
N ALA A 294 23.81 17.86 59.73
CA ALA A 294 24.16 19.21 60.15
C ALA A 294 23.68 20.31 59.17
N SER A 295 22.70 20.02 58.30
CA SER A 295 22.06 20.99 57.41
C SER A 295 20.58 21.13 57.69
#